data_AF-A0A967K3E8-F1
#
_entry.id   AF-A0A967K3E8-F1
#
_cell.length_a   1.000
_cell.length_b   1.000
_cell.length_c   1.000
_cell.angle_alpha   90.00
_cell.angle_beta   90.00
_cell.angle_gamma   90.00
#
_symmetry.space_group_name_H-M   'P 1'
#
loop_
_entity.id
_entity.type
_entity.pdbx_description
1 polymer ?
#
loop_
_entity_poly.entity_id
_entity_poly.type
_entity_poly.pdbx_seq_one_letter_code
_entity_poly.pdbx_strand_id
1 'polypeptide(L)' 'MADRPSPDPKELLERAREPGKAAMRLHPFYRGKIQMLPKCPASEMEDFSVWYTPGVA' A
#
# COMPACT_ATOMS: atom_id res chain seq x y z
N MET A 1 8.73 5.43 -36.67
CA MET A 1 8.04 5.05 -35.42
C MET A 1 7.39 3.71 -35.72
N ALA A 2 8.01 2.60 -35.32
CA ALA A 2 7.59 1.27 -35.78
C ALA A 2 6.20 0.94 -35.25
N ASP A 3 5.27 0.67 -36.17
CA ASP A 3 3.94 0.15 -35.88
C ASP A 3 4.10 -1.26 -35.30
N ARG A 4 3.96 -1.39 -33.98
CA ARG A 4 3.92 -2.72 -33.36
C ARG A 4 2.54 -3.30 -33.62
N PRO A 5 2.44 -4.58 -34.05
CA PRO A 5 1.15 -5.22 -34.22
C PRO A 5 0.36 -5.11 -32.90
N SER A 6 -0.91 -4.74 -33.02
CA SER A 6 -1.79 -4.65 -31.86
C SER A 6 -1.86 -6.03 -31.18
N PRO A 7 -1.66 -6.11 -29.85
CA PRO A 7 -1.72 -7.37 -29.14
C PRO A 7 -3.12 -8.00 -29.26
N ASP A 8 -3.16 -9.33 -29.29
CA ASP A 8 -4.42 -10.08 -29.40
C ASP A 8 -5.34 -9.73 -28.21
N PRO A 9 -6.64 -9.48 -28.44
CA PRO A 9 -7.58 -9.12 -27.38
C PRO A 9 -7.59 -10.10 -26.20
N LYS A 10 -7.35 -11.39 -26.44
CA LYS A 10 -7.31 -12.42 -25.40
C LYS A 10 -6.07 -12.28 -24.50
N GLU A 11 -4.92 -11.95 -25.10
CA GLU A 11 -3.69 -11.70 -24.34
C GLU A 11 -3.84 -10.47 -23.44
N LEU A 12 -4.47 -9.41 -23.96
CA LEU A 12 -4.79 -8.22 -23.17
C LEU A 12 -5.71 -8.53 -21.99
N LEU A 13 -6.74 -9.36 -22.20
CA LEU A 13 -7.67 -9.79 -21.16
C LEU A 13 -6.99 -10.63 -20.07
N GLU A 14 -6.10 -11.55 -20.43
CA GLU A 14 -5.35 -12.32 -19.44
C GLU A 14 -4.43 -11.41 -18.60
N ARG A 15 -3.72 -10.49 -19.24
CA ARG A 15 -2.89 -9.50 -18.53
C ARG A 15 -3.69 -8.62 -17.58
N ALA A 16 -4.92 -8.25 -17.96
CA ALA A 16 -5.82 -7.46 -17.11
C ALA A 16 -6.30 -8.21 -15.86
N ARG A 17 -6.25 -9.55 -15.84
CA ARG A 17 -6.69 -10.38 -14.70
C ARG A 17 -5.62 -10.55 -13.61
N GLU A 18 -4.35 -10.41 -13.95
CA GLU A 18 -3.22 -10.59 -13.02
C GLU A 18 -3.32 -9.74 -11.74
N PRO A 19 -3.69 -8.44 -11.79
CA PRO A 19 -3.85 -7.63 -10.59
C PRO A 19 -4.93 -8.18 -9.65
N GLY A 20 -6.00 -8.76 -10.19
CA GLY A 20 -7.07 -9.38 -9.41
C GLY A 20 -6.59 -10.62 -8.66
N LYS A 21 -5.81 -11.49 -9.33
CA LYS A 21 -5.19 -12.67 -8.70
C LYS A 21 -4.26 -12.25 -7.56
N ALA A 22 -3.43 -11.24 -7.80
CA ALA A 22 -2.56 -10.67 -6.78
C ALA A 22 -3.38 -10.09 -5.60
N ALA A 23 -4.44 -9.34 -5.88
CA ALA A 23 -5.31 -8.77 -4.85
C ALA A 23 -5.92 -9.83 -3.94
N MET A 24 -6.44 -10.93 -4.49
CA MET A 24 -7.04 -12.03 -3.70
C MET A 24 -6.04 -12.68 -2.76
N ARG A 25 -4.76 -12.79 -3.15
CA ARG A 25 -3.69 -13.31 -2.29
C ARG A 25 -3.23 -12.29 -1.24
N LEU A 26 -3.12 -11.02 -1.62
CA LEU A 26 -2.48 -9.99 -0.79
C LEU A 26 -3.43 -9.34 0.22
N HIS A 27 -4.73 -9.21 -0.06
CA HIS A 27 -5.68 -8.60 0.89
C HIS A 27 -5.78 -9.38 2.22
N PRO A 28 -5.89 -10.73 2.23
CA PRO A 28 -5.89 -11.49 3.48
C PRO A 28 -4.53 -11.46 4.18
N PHE A 29 -3.42 -11.47 3.42
CA PHE A 29 -2.07 -11.43 3.96
C PHE A 29 -1.78 -10.12 4.71
N TYR A 30 -2.04 -8.97 4.07
CA TYR A 30 -1.83 -7.64 4.67
C TYR A 30 -3.00 -7.16 5.54
N ARG A 31 -4.08 -7.95 5.65
CA ARG A 31 -5.26 -7.65 6.50
C ARG A 31 -5.92 -6.31 6.20
N GLY A 32 -5.85 -5.86 4.95
CA GLY A 32 -6.31 -4.55 4.55
C GLY A 32 -5.45 -3.98 3.44
N LYS A 33 -5.60 -2.67 3.21
CA LYS A 33 -4.88 -1.95 2.15
C LYS A 33 -4.10 -0.74 2.66
N ILE A 34 -4.31 -0.39 3.94
CA ILE A 34 -3.83 0.86 4.53
C ILE A 34 -3.17 0.54 5.87
N GLN A 35 -2.06 1.23 6.13
CA GLN A 35 -1.38 1.25 7.41
C GLN A 35 -1.09 2.72 7.76
N MET A 36 -1.26 3.07 9.03
CA MET A 36 -0.81 4.35 9.59
C MET A 36 0.46 4.11 10.39
N LEU A 37 1.43 5.02 10.27
CA LEU A 37 2.68 4.99 11.02
C LEU A 37 2.93 6.35 11.68
N PRO A 38 3.62 6.39 12.85
CA PRO A 38 4.04 7.64 13.46
C PRO A 38 4.90 8.47 12.51
N LYS A 39 4.69 9.79 12.51
CA LYS A 39 5.52 10.75 11.78
C LYS A 39 6.66 11.30 12.64
N CYS A 40 6.56 11.16 13.95
CA CYS A 40 7.50 11.66 14.95
C CYS A 40 8.02 10.49 15.82
N PRO A 41 9.12 10.72 16.57
CA PRO A 41 9.64 9.74 17.53
C PRO A 41 8.62 9.34 18.59
N ALA A 42 8.60 8.06 18.91
CA ALA A 42 7.82 7.44 19.99
C ALA A 42 8.55 6.16 20.46
N SER A 43 9.86 6.28 20.62
CA SER A 43 10.77 5.19 20.97
C SER A 43 11.02 5.07 22.47
N GLU A 44 10.91 6.18 23.20
CA GLU A 44 11.11 6.24 24.66
C GLU A 44 9.95 6.97 25.35
N MET A 45 9.86 6.87 26.68
CA MET A 45 8.71 7.38 27.43
C MET A 45 8.66 8.92 27.40
N GLU A 46 9.82 9.54 27.32
CA GLU A 46 10.05 10.99 27.29
C GLU A 46 9.44 11.61 26.02
N ASP A 47 9.44 10.90 24.89
CA ASP A 47 8.81 11.35 23.63
C ASP A 47 7.33 11.70 23.84
N PHE A 48 6.61 10.92 24.66
CA PHE A 48 5.20 11.16 24.95
C PHE A 48 4.97 12.43 25.78
N SER A 49 5.97 12.91 26.51
CA SER A 49 5.86 14.18 27.24
C SER A 49 5.80 15.38 26.29
N VAL A 50 6.25 15.24 25.04
CA VAL A 50 6.13 16.27 23.98
C VAL A 50 4.86 16.08 23.16
N TRP A 51 4.59 14.86 22.69
CA TRP A 51 3.48 14.60 21.76
C TRP A 51 2.12 14.41 22.43
N TYR A 52 2.08 14.23 23.74
CA TYR A 52 0.87 14.06 24.54
C TYR A 52 0.91 14.94 25.79
N THR A 53 0.30 14.54 26.89
CA THR A 53 0.31 15.31 28.14
C THR A 53 1.69 15.24 28.82
N PRO A 54 2.27 16.35 29.31
CA PRO A 54 1.76 17.73 29.29
C PRO A 54 2.14 18.56 28.05
N GLY A 55 3.06 18.12 27.18
CA GLY A 55 3.65 18.96 26.12
C GLY A 55 2.75 19.35 24.95
N VAL A 56 1.60 18.70 24.79
CA VAL A 56 0.57 19.09 23.80
C VAL A 56 -0.27 20.30 24.25
N ALA A 57 -0.28 20.60 25.56
CA ALA A 57 -1.09 21.65 26.17
C ALA A 57 -0.44 23.04 26.10
#